data_AF-A0A843E1L4-F1
#
_entry.id   AF-A0A843E1L4-F1
#
_cell.length_a   1.000
_cell.length_b   1.000
_cell.length_c   1.000
_cell.angle_alpha   90.00
_cell.angle_beta   90.00
_cell.angle_gamma   90.00
#
_symmetry.space_group_name_H-M   'P 1'
#
loop_
_entity.id
_entity.type
_entity.pdbx_description
1 polymer ?
#
loop_
_entity_poly.entity_id
_entity_poly.type
_entity_poly.pdbx_seq_one_letter_code
_entity_poly.pdbx_strand_id
1 'polypeptide(L)'
;MSPRGQRRKVALIYDFDRTLSVEDVQNYAFFPMLGMSPKEFWGLTDEYMEEHWVDDIVAYLHLMISESESRGIPLTRDLLNDMGKDVEFHPGVKGWFSLMNGFCNGIGADVEHYVISSGVRETIMGTSISNEFTDVFACEYLYDKDGVAIGPKTIVNRMGKAEKVLEIGEYIPFENMIYIG
;
A
#
# COMPACT_ATOMS: atom_id res chain seq x y z
N MET A 1 -30.41 18.48 7.34
CA MET A 1 -31.05 17.78 6.20
C MET A 1 -30.02 17.76 5.09
N SER A 2 -29.55 16.58 4.66
CA SER A 2 -28.70 16.49 3.47
C SER A 2 -29.46 17.03 2.24
N PRO A 3 -28.81 17.74 1.31
CA PRO A 3 -29.45 18.23 0.10
C PRO A 3 -30.15 17.07 -0.62
N ARG A 4 -31.42 17.24 -1.00
CA ARG A 4 -32.19 16.21 -1.69
C ARG A 4 -31.46 15.86 -3.00
N GLY A 5 -30.96 14.63 -3.09
CA GLY A 5 -30.32 14.08 -4.29
C GLY A 5 -28.91 13.53 -4.10
N GLN A 6 -28.22 13.83 -2.99
CA GLN A 6 -26.88 13.30 -2.74
C GLN A 6 -26.94 12.04 -1.89
N ARG A 7 -26.55 10.90 -2.48
CA ARG A 7 -26.39 9.63 -1.79
C ARG A 7 -25.29 9.75 -0.73
N ARG A 8 -25.44 9.06 0.40
CA ARG A 8 -24.46 9.11 1.49
C ARG A 8 -23.18 8.42 1.03
N LYS A 9 -22.03 9.10 1.14
CA LYS A 9 -20.72 8.48 0.92
C LYS A 9 -20.26 7.74 2.17
N VAL A 10 -19.67 6.57 1.98
CA VAL A 10 -19.03 5.73 3.01
C VAL A 10 -17.62 5.41 2.53
N ALA A 11 -16.62 5.57 3.39
CA ALA A 11 -15.26 5.15 3.08
C ALA A 11 -14.94 3.85 3.82
N LEU A 12 -14.49 2.83 3.09
CA LEU A 12 -13.80 1.69 3.68
C LEU A 12 -12.32 1.84 3.37
N ILE A 13 -11.52 1.94 4.42
CA ILE A 13 -10.10 2.25 4.35
C ILE A 13 -9.34 1.04 4.87
N TYR A 14 -8.42 0.54 4.07
CA TYR A 14 -7.68 -0.68 4.35
C TYR A 14 -6.19 -0.37 4.55
N ASP A 15 -5.59 -0.94 5.58
CA ASP A 15 -4.18 -1.32 5.46
C ASP A 15 -4.06 -2.48 4.45
N PHE A 16 -2.84 -2.74 3.96
CA PHE A 16 -2.63 -3.75 2.92
C PHE A 16 -1.99 -5.01 3.47
N ASP A 17 -0.73 -4.89 3.89
CA ASP A 17 0.07 -5.97 4.43
C ASP A 17 -0.58 -6.58 5.68
N ARG A 18 -0.73 -7.91 5.70
CA ARG A 18 -1.38 -8.67 6.78
C ARG A 18 -2.83 -8.26 7.09
N THR A 19 -3.48 -7.56 6.17
CA THR A 19 -4.87 -7.08 6.30
C THR A 19 -5.69 -7.52 5.09
N LEU A 20 -5.28 -7.08 3.89
CA LEU A 20 -5.79 -7.60 2.63
C LEU A 20 -4.93 -8.78 2.18
N SER A 21 -3.61 -8.60 2.11
CA SER A 21 -2.67 -9.69 1.84
C SER A 21 -2.47 -10.56 3.08
N VAL A 22 -2.08 -11.82 2.88
CA VAL A 22 -1.86 -12.77 3.99
C VAL A 22 -0.62 -12.42 4.81
N GLU A 23 0.40 -11.90 4.15
CA GLU A 23 1.69 -11.54 4.74
C GLU A 23 2.24 -10.26 4.09
N ASP A 24 3.46 -9.89 4.48
CA ASP A 24 4.18 -8.73 3.93
C ASP A 24 4.43 -8.96 2.44
N VAL A 25 4.07 -7.99 1.61
CA VAL A 25 4.09 -8.11 0.15
C VAL A 25 5.49 -8.43 -0.39
N GLN A 26 6.54 -8.00 0.32
CA GLN A 26 7.93 -8.26 -0.04
C GLN A 26 8.28 -9.75 0.00
N ASN A 27 7.56 -10.57 0.79
CA ASN A 27 7.80 -12.01 0.88
C ASN A 27 7.49 -12.75 -0.43
N TYR A 28 6.52 -12.28 -1.22
CA TYR A 28 6.07 -13.00 -2.41
C TYR A 28 7.09 -12.99 -3.55
N ALA A 29 7.69 -11.82 -3.81
CA ALA A 29 8.53 -11.65 -5.00
C ALA A 29 9.87 -10.98 -4.70
N PHE A 30 9.91 -10.00 -3.79
CA PHE A 30 11.13 -9.21 -3.56
C PHE A 30 12.24 -10.01 -2.88
N PHE A 31 11.97 -10.64 -1.74
CA PHE A 31 12.97 -11.45 -1.04
C PHE A 31 13.44 -12.68 -1.83
N PRO A 32 12.56 -13.46 -2.50
CA PRO A 32 12.98 -14.51 -3.42
C PRO A 32 13.88 -13.99 -4.55
N MET A 33 13.55 -12.84 -5.14
CA MET A 33 14.34 -12.21 -6.20
C MET A 33 15.75 -11.82 -5.72
N LEU A 34 15.88 -11.32 -4.48
CA LEU A 34 17.18 -10.99 -3.89
C LEU A 34 17.97 -12.22 -3.42
N GLY A 35 17.33 -13.39 -3.32
CA GLY A 35 17.92 -14.56 -2.66
C GLY A 35 18.22 -14.31 -1.17
N MET A 36 17.43 -13.46 -0.52
CA MET A 36 17.60 -13.02 0.86
C MET A 36 16.39 -13.45 1.69
N SER A 37 16.58 -13.81 2.96
CA SER A 37 15.47 -14.07 3.87
C SER A 37 14.88 -12.77 4.44
N PRO A 38 13.58 -12.76 4.81
CA PRO A 38 12.98 -11.59 5.46
C PRO A 38 13.77 -11.14 6.70
N LYS A 39 14.25 -12.10 7.50
CA LYS A 39 15.01 -11.81 8.71
C LYS A 39 16.33 -11.08 8.44
N GLU A 40 17.04 -11.47 7.38
CA GLU A 40 18.28 -10.78 6.98
C GLU A 40 17.98 -9.35 6.55
N PHE A 41 16.97 -9.15 5.70
CA PHE A 41 16.61 -7.83 5.21
C PHE A 41 16.15 -6.89 6.34
N TRP A 42 15.27 -7.36 7.22
CA TRP A 42 14.77 -6.55 8.34
C TRP A 42 15.86 -6.27 9.37
N GLY A 43 16.80 -7.21 9.58
CA GLY A 43 17.99 -6.97 10.40
C GLY A 43 18.86 -5.83 9.85
N LEU A 44 19.09 -5.80 8.53
CA LEU A 44 19.78 -4.67 7.88
C LEU A 44 19.02 -3.36 8.04
N THR A 45 17.68 -3.42 8.02
CA THR A 45 16.83 -2.24 8.22
C THR A 45 16.99 -1.68 9.62
N ASP A 46 16.94 -2.53 10.64
CA ASP A 46 17.16 -2.14 12.04
C ASP A 46 18.56 -1.53 12.24
N GLU A 47 19.61 -2.17 11.70
CA GLU A 47 20.98 -1.67 11.76
C GLU A 47 21.11 -0.28 11.10
N TYR A 48 20.53 -0.10 9.91
CA TYR A 48 20.56 1.16 9.18
C TYR A 48 19.81 2.27 9.92
N MET A 49 18.66 1.95 10.53
CA MET A 49 17.91 2.89 11.36
C MET A 49 18.73 3.38 12.56
N GLU A 50 19.39 2.46 13.28
CA GLU A 50 20.21 2.80 14.45
C GLU A 50 21.44 3.61 14.07
N GLU A 51 22.12 3.25 12.98
CA GLU A 51 23.32 3.96 12.51
C GLU A 51 22.99 5.38 12.06
N HIS A 52 21.90 5.56 11.31
CA HIS A 52 21.61 6.83 10.62
C HIS A 52 20.49 7.65 11.26
N TRP A 53 19.82 7.15 12.30
CA TRP A 53 18.72 7.81 13.01
C TRP A 53 17.57 8.17 12.07
N VAL A 54 17.20 7.24 11.20
CA VAL A 54 16.14 7.42 10.20
C VAL A 54 14.87 6.65 10.56
N ASP A 55 13.75 7.11 10.00
CA ASP A 55 12.46 6.43 10.06
C ASP A 55 12.57 5.03 9.41
N ASP A 56 11.80 4.08 9.93
CA ASP A 56 11.81 2.68 9.49
C ASP A 56 11.44 2.53 8.02
N ILE A 57 10.47 3.31 7.54
CA ILE A 57 10.05 3.29 6.14
C ILE A 57 11.15 3.90 5.24
N VAL A 58 11.87 4.92 5.71
CA VAL A 58 13.02 5.46 4.96
C VAL A 58 14.11 4.40 4.81
N ALA A 59 14.48 3.74 5.91
CA ALA A 59 15.50 2.68 5.91
C ALA A 59 15.09 1.53 4.98
N TYR A 60 13.86 1.05 5.12
CA TYR A 60 13.26 0.01 4.28
C TYR A 60 13.36 0.36 2.79
N LEU A 61 12.84 1.53 2.38
CA LEU A 61 12.80 1.92 0.98
C LEU A 61 14.20 2.14 0.40
N HIS A 62 15.13 2.67 1.21
CA HIS A 62 16.53 2.83 0.82
C HIS A 62 17.21 1.48 0.61
N LEU A 63 17.03 0.55 1.55
CA LEU A 63 17.64 -0.78 1.46
C LEU A 63 17.08 -1.60 0.31
N MET A 64 15.81 -1.41 -0.05
CA MET A 64 15.29 -2.03 -1.27
C MET A 64 16.06 -1.59 -2.52
N ILE A 65 16.43 -0.31 -2.61
CA ILE A 65 17.25 0.22 -3.71
C ILE A 65 18.66 -0.37 -3.62
N SER A 66 19.34 -0.22 -2.47
CA SER A 66 20.74 -0.63 -2.33
C SER A 66 20.96 -2.14 -2.53
N GLU A 67 20.06 -2.98 -2.00
CA GLU A 67 20.15 -4.43 -2.16
C GLU A 67 19.84 -4.90 -3.59
N SER A 68 18.96 -4.18 -4.30
CA SER A 68 18.68 -4.45 -5.71
C SER A 68 19.86 -4.04 -6.59
N GLU A 69 20.40 -2.83 -6.37
CA GLU A 69 21.56 -2.30 -7.09
C GLU A 69 22.80 -3.17 -6.91
N SER A 70 23.09 -3.63 -5.70
CA SER A 70 24.25 -4.50 -5.41
C SER A 70 24.18 -5.87 -6.11
N ARG A 71 22.99 -6.29 -6.53
CA ARG A 71 22.72 -7.51 -7.31
C ARG A 71 22.52 -7.26 -8.80
N GLY A 72 22.66 -6.00 -9.25
CA GLY A 72 22.43 -5.63 -10.65
C GLY A 72 20.96 -5.75 -11.08
N ILE A 73 20.03 -5.62 -10.13
CA ILE A 73 18.60 -5.69 -10.36
C ILE A 73 18.05 -4.25 -10.42
N PRO A 74 17.64 -3.76 -11.59
CA PRO A 74 17.07 -2.41 -11.69
C PRO A 74 15.65 -2.39 -11.10
N LEU A 75 15.46 -1.66 -10.00
CA LEU A 75 14.16 -1.50 -9.37
C LEU A 75 13.27 -0.51 -10.15
N THR A 76 12.64 -0.99 -11.22
CA THR A 76 11.77 -0.18 -12.09
C THR A 76 10.31 -0.23 -11.66
N ARG A 77 9.48 0.70 -12.16
CA ARG A 77 8.02 0.68 -11.95
C ARG A 77 7.40 -0.64 -12.41
N ASP A 78 7.80 -1.12 -13.58
CA ASP A 78 7.26 -2.35 -14.16
C ASP A 78 7.65 -3.57 -13.33
N LEU A 79 8.90 -3.64 -12.85
CA LEU A 79 9.33 -4.71 -11.95
C LEU A 79 8.54 -4.70 -10.65
N LEU A 80 8.39 -3.52 -10.02
CA LEU A 80 7.62 -3.38 -8.79
C LEU A 80 6.14 -3.74 -9.00
N ASN A 81 5.56 -3.42 -10.16
CA ASN A 81 4.22 -3.83 -10.52
C ASN A 81 4.11 -5.35 -10.71
N ASP A 82 5.06 -5.96 -11.41
CA ASP A 82 5.10 -7.40 -11.63
C ASP A 82 5.17 -8.18 -10.31
N MET A 83 5.88 -7.67 -9.29
CA MET A 83 5.93 -8.26 -7.94
C MET A 83 4.54 -8.37 -7.27
N GLY A 84 3.58 -7.53 -7.66
CA GLY A 84 2.23 -7.55 -7.10
C GLY A 84 1.35 -8.70 -7.60
N LYS A 85 1.72 -9.34 -8.71
CA LYS A 85 0.85 -10.31 -9.41
C LYS A 85 0.61 -11.59 -8.61
N ASP A 86 1.60 -12.01 -7.84
CA ASP A 86 1.59 -13.26 -7.07
C ASP A 86 1.15 -13.07 -5.61
N VAL A 87 0.72 -11.86 -5.23
CA VAL A 87 0.26 -11.59 -3.87
C VAL A 87 -1.00 -12.40 -3.55
N GLU A 88 -0.93 -13.15 -2.44
CA GLU A 88 -2.06 -13.89 -1.89
C GLU A 88 -2.86 -13.05 -0.90
N PHE A 89 -4.17 -13.27 -0.86
CA PHE A 89 -5.09 -12.53 0.00
C PHE A 89 -5.77 -13.42 1.02
N HIS A 90 -6.17 -12.83 2.15
CA HIS A 90 -6.99 -13.55 3.12
C HIS A 90 -8.29 -14.10 2.47
N PRO A 91 -8.77 -15.27 2.92
CA PRO A 91 -10.01 -15.85 2.39
C PRO A 91 -11.18 -14.85 2.47
N GLY A 92 -11.83 -14.61 1.32
CA GLY A 92 -12.97 -13.71 1.19
C GLY A 92 -12.65 -12.32 0.61
N VAL A 93 -11.39 -11.87 0.63
CA VAL A 93 -11.01 -10.52 0.14
C VAL A 93 -11.42 -10.30 -1.32
N LYS A 94 -11.20 -11.28 -2.21
CA LYS A 94 -11.59 -11.14 -3.63
C LYS A 94 -13.10 -10.93 -3.86
N GLY A 95 -13.95 -11.38 -2.94
CA GLY A 95 -15.41 -11.17 -3.02
C GLY A 95 -15.91 -9.98 -2.19
N TRP A 96 -15.08 -9.49 -1.26
CA TRP A 96 -15.43 -8.48 -0.27
C TRP A 96 -15.91 -7.16 -0.88
N PHE A 97 -15.21 -6.65 -1.89
CA PHE A 97 -15.52 -5.36 -2.52
C PHE A 97 -16.91 -5.37 -3.15
N SER A 98 -17.20 -6.38 -3.98
CA SER A 98 -18.53 -6.56 -4.59
C SER A 98 -19.66 -6.71 -3.55
N LEU A 99 -19.39 -7.39 -2.44
CA LEU A 99 -20.34 -7.58 -1.35
C LEU A 99 -20.67 -6.24 -0.68
N MET A 100 -19.66 -5.45 -0.34
CA MET A 100 -19.84 -4.14 0.29
C MET A 100 -20.48 -3.14 -0.66
N ASN A 101 -20.10 -3.15 -1.94
CA ASN A 101 -20.75 -2.37 -3.00
C ASN A 101 -22.27 -2.67 -3.05
N GLY A 102 -22.65 -3.95 -3.07
CA GLY A 102 -24.06 -4.37 -3.06
C GLY A 102 -24.79 -3.95 -1.79
N PHE A 103 -24.18 -4.15 -0.62
CA PHE A 103 -24.75 -3.79 0.67
C PHE A 103 -25.01 -2.27 0.79
N CYS A 104 -23.99 -1.45 0.52
CA CYS A 104 -24.10 0.00 0.59
C CYS A 104 -25.13 0.53 -0.42
N ASN A 105 -25.15 -0.03 -1.64
CA ASN A 105 -26.16 0.35 -2.61
C ASN A 105 -27.59 0.03 -2.14
N GLY A 106 -27.80 -1.12 -1.50
CA GLY A 106 -29.09 -1.53 -0.96
C GLY A 106 -29.65 -0.60 0.13
N ILE A 107 -28.78 0.10 0.86
CA ILE A 107 -29.17 1.10 1.87
C ILE A 107 -29.13 2.54 1.36
N GLY A 108 -28.95 2.75 0.04
CA GLY A 108 -28.91 4.08 -0.57
C GLY A 108 -27.63 4.88 -0.30
N ALA A 109 -26.52 4.18 -0.06
CA ALA A 109 -25.18 4.75 0.11
C ALA A 109 -24.27 4.40 -1.07
N ASP A 110 -23.25 5.21 -1.29
CA ASP A 110 -22.15 4.93 -2.22
C ASP A 110 -20.90 4.68 -1.38
N VAL A 111 -20.26 3.54 -1.60
CA VAL A 111 -19.03 3.16 -0.91
C VAL A 111 -17.82 3.43 -1.80
N GLU A 112 -16.77 3.97 -1.18
CA GLU A 112 -15.48 4.18 -1.78
C GLU A 112 -14.45 3.35 -1.01
N HIS A 113 -13.56 2.68 -1.73
CA HIS A 113 -12.58 1.74 -1.17
C HIS A 113 -11.19 2.37 -1.28
N TYR A 114 -10.51 2.56 -0.16
CA TYR A 114 -9.21 3.22 -0.11
C TYR A 114 -8.16 2.32 0.50
N VAL A 115 -6.94 2.37 -0.02
CA VAL A 115 -5.78 1.74 0.64
C VAL A 115 -4.89 2.83 1.23
N ILE A 116 -4.47 2.65 2.48
CA ILE A 116 -3.43 3.43 3.14
C ILE A 116 -2.38 2.45 3.67
N SER A 117 -1.25 2.33 2.96
CA SER A 117 -0.21 1.33 3.25
C SER A 117 1.18 1.96 3.33
N SER A 118 2.07 1.34 4.11
CA SER A 118 3.50 1.67 4.13
C SER A 118 4.29 0.92 3.06
N GLY A 119 3.67 -0.03 2.36
CA GLY A 119 4.23 -0.74 1.22
C GLY A 119 4.37 0.14 -0.03
N VAL A 120 4.91 -0.44 -1.09
CA VAL A 120 5.17 0.26 -2.36
C VAL A 120 3.91 0.26 -3.23
N ARG A 121 3.50 1.46 -3.66
CA ARG A 121 2.28 1.68 -4.44
C ARG A 121 2.24 0.85 -5.71
N GLU A 122 3.32 0.85 -6.48
CA GLU A 122 3.41 0.11 -7.75
C GLU A 122 3.12 -1.37 -7.56
N THR A 123 3.59 -1.97 -6.47
CA THR A 123 3.33 -3.38 -6.13
C THR A 123 1.89 -3.62 -5.73
N ILE A 124 1.28 -2.72 -4.94
CA ILE A 124 -0.16 -2.80 -4.63
C ILE A 124 -1.00 -2.70 -5.92
N MET A 125 -0.62 -1.78 -6.82
CA MET A 125 -1.31 -1.60 -8.10
C MET A 125 -1.15 -2.80 -9.06
N GLY A 126 -0.09 -3.59 -8.90
CA GLY A 126 0.13 -4.82 -9.66
C GLY A 126 -0.75 -5.98 -9.25
N THR A 127 -1.47 -5.85 -8.14
CA THR A 127 -2.29 -6.94 -7.61
C THR A 127 -3.62 -7.13 -8.32
N SER A 128 -4.20 -8.33 -8.21
CA SER A 128 -5.50 -8.66 -8.84
C SER A 128 -6.71 -7.90 -8.30
N ILE A 129 -6.57 -7.16 -7.18
CA ILE A 129 -7.64 -6.37 -6.56
C ILE A 129 -7.45 -4.86 -6.73
N SER A 130 -6.40 -4.41 -7.45
CA SER A 130 -6.07 -2.99 -7.55
C SER A 130 -7.17 -2.13 -8.19
N ASN A 131 -7.97 -2.72 -9.08
CA ASN A 131 -9.09 -2.05 -9.73
C ASN A 131 -10.31 -1.83 -8.82
N GLU A 132 -10.32 -2.40 -7.62
CA GLU A 132 -11.40 -2.22 -6.65
C GLU A 132 -11.26 -0.91 -5.85
N PHE A 133 -10.08 -0.29 -5.90
CA PHE A 133 -9.76 0.87 -5.07
C PHE A 133 -10.10 2.18 -5.79
N THR A 134 -10.76 3.07 -5.06
CA THR A 134 -10.94 4.48 -5.42
C THR A 134 -9.60 5.20 -5.47
N ASP A 135 -8.75 4.98 -4.46
CA ASP A 135 -7.37 5.47 -4.46
C ASP A 135 -6.46 4.62 -3.55
N VAL A 136 -5.15 4.69 -3.80
CA VAL A 136 -4.10 3.99 -3.05
C VAL A 136 -3.05 5.00 -2.60
N PHE A 137 -3.04 5.27 -1.30
CA PHE A 137 -2.03 6.07 -0.62
C PHE A 137 -0.96 5.16 -0.05
N ALA A 138 0.18 5.10 -0.72
CA ALA A 138 1.28 4.22 -0.37
C ALA A 138 2.64 4.86 -0.69
N CYS A 139 3.73 4.23 -0.27
CA CYS A 139 5.06 4.72 -0.58
C CYS A 139 5.33 4.65 -2.08
N GLU A 140 6.05 5.63 -2.61
CA GLU A 140 6.44 5.70 -4.02
C GLU A 140 7.92 6.04 -4.14
N TYR A 141 8.54 5.64 -5.26
CA TYR A 141 9.90 6.03 -5.61
C TYR A 141 9.95 7.22 -6.59
N LEU A 142 11.04 7.98 -6.51
CA LEU A 142 11.55 8.82 -7.60
C LEU A 142 12.36 7.92 -8.54
N TYR A 143 12.27 8.17 -9.83
CA TYR A 143 12.95 7.38 -10.85
C TYR A 143 13.88 8.28 -11.68
N ASP A 144 15.02 7.73 -12.09
CA ASP A 144 15.93 8.41 -13.01
C ASP A 144 15.43 8.37 -14.47
N LYS A 145 16.27 8.85 -15.40
CA LYS A 145 15.98 8.88 -16.84
C LYS A 145 15.83 7.48 -17.47
N ASP A 146 16.39 6.46 -16.83
CA ASP A 146 16.39 5.08 -17.30
C ASP A 146 15.26 4.27 -16.61
N GLY A 147 14.47 4.93 -15.75
CA GLY A 147 13.31 4.36 -15.08
C GLY A 147 13.66 3.54 -13.84
N VAL A 148 14.85 3.72 -13.27
CA VAL A 148 15.32 3.02 -12.06
C VAL A 148 15.05 3.87 -10.83
N ALA A 149 14.55 3.26 -9.75
CA ALA A 149 14.31 3.94 -8.49
C ALA A 149 15.61 4.48 -7.87
N ILE A 150 15.62 5.76 -7.51
CA ILE A 150 16.80 6.47 -6.95
C ILE A 150 16.57 7.03 -5.54
N GLY A 151 15.35 6.94 -5.02
CA GLY A 151 15.02 7.37 -3.68
C GLY A 151 13.52 7.49 -3.45
N PRO A 152 13.08 7.65 -2.20
CA PRO A 152 11.66 7.79 -1.88
C PRO A 152 11.10 9.12 -2.44
N LYS A 153 9.98 9.04 -3.16
CA LYS A 153 9.15 10.19 -3.58
C LYS A 153 8.12 10.55 -2.52
N THR A 154 7.51 9.53 -1.92
CA THR A 154 6.46 9.70 -0.91
C THR A 154 6.61 8.58 0.11
N ILE A 155 6.49 8.94 1.38
CA ILE A 155 6.66 8.04 2.52
C ILE A 155 5.35 8.06 3.31
N VAL A 156 4.79 6.88 3.55
CA VAL A 156 3.59 6.69 4.34
C VAL A 156 3.95 5.87 5.56
N ASN A 157 4.47 6.53 6.59
CA ASN A 157 4.68 5.91 7.90
C ASN A 157 3.39 5.99 8.74
N ARG A 158 3.44 5.56 10.01
CA ARG A 158 2.28 5.56 10.90
C ARG A 158 1.57 6.92 11.01
N MET A 159 2.33 8.02 11.06
CA MET A 159 1.75 9.37 11.09
C MET A 159 1.17 9.75 9.73
N GLY A 160 1.88 9.43 8.64
CA GLY A 160 1.36 9.58 7.28
C GLY A 160 0.03 8.85 7.06
N LYS A 161 -0.16 7.66 7.64
CA LYS A 161 -1.45 6.96 7.56
C LYS A 161 -2.58 7.78 8.18
N ALA A 162 -2.34 8.36 9.36
CA ALA A 162 -3.33 9.22 10.02
C ALA A 162 -3.64 10.48 9.20
N GLU A 163 -2.62 11.12 8.62
CA GLU A 163 -2.81 12.27 7.72
C GLU A 163 -3.69 11.93 6.52
N LYS A 164 -3.49 10.76 5.90
CA LYS A 164 -4.33 10.29 4.78
C LYS A 164 -5.77 10.01 5.17
N VAL A 165 -6.01 9.51 6.38
CA VAL A 165 -7.38 9.41 6.92
C VAL A 165 -8.00 10.81 7.07
N LEU A 166 -7.25 11.81 7.54
CA LEU A 166 -7.76 13.19 7.62
C LEU A 166 -8.05 13.78 6.24
N GLU A 167 -7.20 13.54 5.24
CA GLU A 167 -7.41 13.97 3.85
C GLU A 167 -8.72 13.40 3.26
N ILE A 168 -9.01 12.11 3.45
CA ILE A 168 -10.30 11.52 3.04
C ILE A 168 -11.45 12.17 3.83
N GLY A 169 -11.21 12.48 5.11
CA GLY A 169 -12.13 13.15 6.02
C GLY A 169 -12.59 14.54 5.56
N GLU A 170 -11.85 15.21 4.66
CA GLU A 170 -12.26 16.47 4.06
C GLU A 170 -13.48 16.33 3.14
N TYR A 171 -13.72 15.13 2.61
CA TYR A 171 -14.79 14.84 1.63
C TYR A 171 -15.83 13.84 2.15
N ILE A 172 -15.46 12.97 3.09
CA ILE A 172 -16.34 11.97 3.71
C ILE A 172 -16.30 12.16 5.23
N PRO A 173 -17.45 12.41 5.89
CA PRO A 173 -17.49 12.58 7.35
C PRO A 173 -16.94 11.36 8.09
N PHE A 174 -16.16 11.58 9.16
CA PHE A 174 -15.54 10.51 9.95
C PHE A 174 -16.53 9.46 10.46
N GLU A 175 -17.77 9.83 10.78
CA GLU A 175 -18.81 8.88 11.19
C GLU A 175 -19.22 7.89 10.09
N ASN A 176 -18.84 8.14 8.83
CA ASN A 176 -19.08 7.29 7.68
C ASN A 176 -17.80 6.59 7.19
N MET A 177 -16.74 6.58 7.99
CA MET A 177 -15.46 5.96 7.64
C MET A 177 -15.22 4.74 8.52
N ILE A 178 -14.75 3.65 7.92
CA ILE A 178 -14.32 2.43 8.63
C ILE A 178 -12.89 2.14 8.22
N TYR A 179 -11.99 2.12 9.20
CA TYR A 179 -10.60 1.71 9.01
C TYR A 179 -10.45 0.23 9.38
N ILE A 180 -9.76 -0.54 8.53
CA ILE A 180 -9.50 -1.96 8.69
C ILE A 180 -7.99 -2.15 8.53
N GLY A 181 -7.32 -2.60 9.58
CA GLY A 181 -5.88 -2.84 9.63
C GLY A 181 -5.43 -3.30 11.00
#